data_AF-A0A7V3AFJ0-F1
#
_entry.id   AF-A0A7V3AFJ0-F1
#
_cell.length_a   1.000
_cell.length_b   1.000
_cell.length_c   1.000
_cell.angle_alpha   90.00
_cell.angle_beta   90.00
_cell.angle_gamma   90.00
#
_symmetry.space_group_name_H-M   'P 1'
#
loop_
_entity.id
_entity.type
_entity.pdbx_description
1 polymer ?
#
loop_
_entity_poly.entity_id
_entity_poly.type
_entity_poly.pdbx_seq_one_letter_code
_entity_poly.pdbx_strand_id
1 'polypeptide(L)'
;MTSDTTIRAHRIRFAVAIGETGRVFLGLQGMNKATGAGVVKEFWPTGAGGGVADELVLESAAGDLRPSDYFVDANTAGEGLIVAYWTWVPSYAS
;
A
#
# COMPACT_ATOMS: atom_id res chain seq x y z
N MET A 1 4.52 5.22 4.00
CA MET A 1 5.47 4.22 3.44
C MET A 1 6.85 4.46 4.03
N THR A 2 7.77 3.53 3.84
CA THR A 2 9.15 3.66 4.32
C THR A 2 9.98 4.53 3.37
N SER A 3 10.90 5.32 3.93
CA SER A 3 11.91 6.05 3.16
C SER A 3 13.15 5.19 2.87
N ASP A 4 13.20 3.96 3.38
CA ASP A 4 14.29 3.04 3.12
C ASP A 4 14.23 2.54 1.67
N THR A 5 15.25 2.92 0.90
CA THR A 5 15.40 2.57 -0.51
C THR A 5 16.15 1.25 -0.72
N THR A 6 16.65 0.63 0.35
CA THR A 6 17.39 -0.64 0.32
C THR A 6 16.49 -1.86 0.38
N ILE A 7 15.26 -1.71 0.88
CA ILE A 7 14.29 -2.81 0.99
C ILE A 7 13.89 -3.33 -0.39
N ARG A 8 13.91 -4.66 -0.51
CA ARG A 8 13.52 -5.42 -1.71
C ARG A 8 12.56 -6.52 -1.29
N ALA A 9 11.31 -6.38 -1.71
CA ALA A 9 10.22 -7.28 -1.34
C ALA A 9 9.80 -8.13 -2.54
N HIS A 10 9.43 -9.38 -2.27
CA HIS A 10 8.79 -10.26 -3.26
C HIS A 10 7.27 -10.16 -3.21
N ARG A 11 6.72 -9.63 -2.12
CA ARG A 11 5.29 -9.39 -1.97
C ARG A 11 5.04 -8.13 -1.16
N ILE A 12 4.04 -7.35 -1.57
CA ILE A 12 3.51 -6.21 -0.81
C ILE A 12 1.99 -6.31 -0.81
N ARG A 13 1.38 -6.19 0.36
CA ARG A 13 -0.07 -6.15 0.56
C ARG A 13 -0.46 -4.77 1.06
N PHE A 14 -1.51 -4.23 0.45
CA PHE A 14 -2.17 -2.99 0.81
C PHE A 14 -3.62 -3.32 1.14
N ALA A 15 -4.09 -2.93 2.32
CA ALA A 15 -5.47 -3.12 2.72
C ALA A 15 -5.98 -1.90 3.48
N VAL A 16 -7.25 -1.57 3.29
CA VAL A 16 -7.88 -0.48 4.06
C VAL A 16 -8.03 -0.89 5.53
N ALA A 17 -7.82 0.04 6.45
CA ALA A 17 -8.13 -0.19 7.85
C ALA A 17 -9.65 -0.18 8.08
N ILE A 18 -10.17 -1.20 8.77
CA ILE A 18 -11.59 -1.27 9.08
C ILE A 18 -11.99 -0.09 9.98
N GLY A 19 -13.09 0.58 9.65
CA GLY A 19 -13.60 1.74 10.37
C GLY A 19 -13.26 3.07 9.71
N GLU A 20 -12.36 3.10 8.73
CA GLU A 20 -12.14 4.28 7.89
C GLU A 20 -13.33 4.52 6.96
N THR A 21 -13.47 5.76 6.48
CA THR A 21 -14.63 6.23 5.72
C THR A 21 -14.25 6.96 4.43
N GLY A 22 -13.06 7.56 4.37
CA GLY A 22 -12.55 8.28 3.22
C GLY A 22 -11.73 7.40 2.28
N ARG A 23 -11.88 7.62 0.97
CA ARG A 23 -11.12 6.91 -0.06
C ARG A 23 -9.62 7.13 0.13
N VAL A 24 -8.86 6.07 -0.09
CA VAL A 24 -7.41 6.07 0.03
C VAL A 24 -6.79 5.71 -1.32
N PHE A 25 -5.70 6.38 -1.67
CA PHE A 25 -5.07 6.28 -2.97
C PHE A 25 -3.64 5.77 -2.79
N LEU A 26 -3.32 4.71 -3.53
CA LEU A 26 -1.97 4.24 -3.75
C LEU A 26 -1.48 4.78 -5.08
N GLY A 27 -0.27 5.33 -5.10
CA GLY A 27 0.35 5.81 -6.33
C GLY A 27 1.87 5.77 -6.29
N LEU A 28 2.47 6.32 -7.33
CA LEU A 28 3.92 6.49 -7.47
C LEU A 28 4.31 7.95 -7.21
N GLN A 29 5.61 8.25 -7.34
CA GLN A 29 6.12 9.60 -7.20
C GLN A 29 5.36 10.58 -8.10
N GLY A 30 4.95 11.72 -7.54
CA GLY A 30 4.17 12.73 -8.25
C GLY A 30 2.67 12.46 -8.32
N MET A 31 2.17 11.47 -7.56
CA MET A 31 0.73 11.21 -7.45
C MET A 31 -0.05 12.46 -7.03
N ASN A 32 -1.16 12.72 -7.72
CA ASN A 32 -2.13 13.75 -7.37
C ASN A 32 -3.54 13.17 -7.35
N LYS A 33 -4.09 12.91 -6.15
CA LYS A 33 -5.42 12.33 -5.95
C LYS A 33 -6.57 13.15 -6.55
N ALA A 34 -6.41 14.47 -6.71
CA ALA A 34 -7.45 15.33 -7.28
C ALA A 34 -7.59 15.16 -8.80
N THR A 35 -6.50 14.75 -9.47
CA THR A 35 -6.45 14.60 -10.94
C THR A 35 -6.35 13.14 -11.38
N GLY A 36 -6.02 12.22 -10.47
CA GLY A 36 -5.72 10.82 -10.77
C GLY A 36 -4.33 10.57 -11.35
N ALA A 37 -3.54 11.62 -11.63
CA ALA A 37 -2.18 11.45 -12.14
C ALA A 37 -1.33 10.63 -11.16
N GLY A 38 -0.64 9.61 -11.66
CA GLY A 38 0.23 8.74 -10.86
C GLY A 38 -0.48 7.81 -9.86
N VAL A 39 -1.82 7.77 -9.84
CA VAL A 39 -2.60 6.83 -9.02
C VAL A 39 -2.53 5.45 -9.65
N VAL A 40 -2.16 4.45 -8.85
CA VAL A 40 -2.14 3.03 -9.21
C VAL A 40 -3.46 2.37 -8.84
N LYS A 41 -3.98 2.66 -7.64
CA LYS A 41 -5.26 2.11 -7.16
C LYS A 41 -5.93 3.06 -6.18
N GLU A 42 -7.24 3.17 -6.33
CA GLU A 42 -8.15 3.73 -5.34
C GLU A 42 -8.75 2.60 -4.49
N PHE A 43 -8.83 2.85 -3.19
CA PHE A 43 -9.39 1.93 -2.21
C PHE A 43 -10.62 2.55 -1.57
N TRP A 44 -11.68 1.73 -1.45
CA TRP A 44 -12.92 2.09 -0.80
C TRP A 44 -13.00 1.46 0.59
N PRO A 45 -13.02 2.26 1.67
CA PRO A 45 -13.20 1.73 3.02
C PRO A 45 -14.58 1.13 3.24
N THR A 46 -14.66 0.26 4.25
CA THR A 46 -15.91 -0.41 4.63
C THR A 46 -16.79 0.43 5.55
N GLY A 47 -16.29 1.55 6.10
CA GLY A 47 -16.99 2.33 7.12
C GLY A 47 -17.07 1.64 8.49
N ALA A 48 -17.75 2.30 9.42
CA ALA A 48 -18.06 1.76 10.75
C ALA A 48 -19.14 0.67 10.63
N GLY A 49 -18.80 -0.56 11.05
CA GLY A 49 -19.66 -1.75 10.88
C GLY A 49 -18.98 -2.89 10.12
N GLY A 50 -17.86 -2.61 9.44
CA GLY A 50 -17.04 -3.61 8.78
C GLY A 50 -17.56 -4.04 7.41
N GLY A 51 -16.92 -5.07 6.85
CA GLY A 51 -17.17 -5.56 5.49
C GLY A 51 -15.91 -6.22 4.93
N VAL A 52 -15.90 -6.51 3.63
CA VAL A 52 -14.68 -6.94 2.93
C VAL A 52 -13.91 -5.68 2.54
N ALA A 53 -12.79 -5.42 3.22
CA ALA A 53 -11.93 -4.30 2.89
C ALA A 53 -11.28 -4.50 1.51
N ASP A 54 -11.22 -3.42 0.73
CA ASP A 54 -10.45 -3.42 -0.50
C ASP A 54 -8.99 -3.76 -0.22
N GLU A 55 -8.45 -4.63 -1.09
CA GLU A 55 -7.09 -5.12 -1.00
C GLU A 55 -6.40 -5.03 -2.36
N LEU A 56 -5.08 -4.82 -2.31
CA LEU A 56 -4.18 -5.07 -3.42
C LEU A 56 -2.99 -5.85 -2.91
N VAL A 57 -2.66 -6.92 -3.62
CA VAL A 57 -1.41 -7.66 -3.42
C VAL A 57 -0.58 -7.53 -4.69
N LEU A 58 0.64 -7.04 -4.53
CA LEU A 58 1.66 -7.03 -5.56
C LEU A 58 2.65 -8.15 -5.26
N GLU A 59 2.98 -8.93 -6.28
CA GLU A 59 3.95 -10.03 -6.19
C GLU A 59 5.00 -9.87 -7.29
N SER A 60 6.25 -10.15 -6.94
CA SER A 60 7.36 -10.23 -7.89
C SER A 60 8.17 -11.48 -7.61
N ALA A 61 8.32 -12.30 -8.64
CA ALA A 61 9.19 -13.47 -8.59
C ALA A 61 10.68 -13.08 -8.42
N ALA A 62 11.07 -11.89 -8.86
CA ALA A 62 12.44 -11.40 -8.76
C ALA A 62 12.75 -10.71 -7.41
N GLY A 63 11.74 -10.46 -6.57
CA GLY A 63 11.94 -9.78 -5.29
C GLY A 63 12.29 -8.29 -5.42
N ASP A 64 11.94 -7.65 -6.53
CA ASP A 64 12.35 -6.30 -6.88
C ASP A 64 11.35 -5.19 -6.50
N LEU A 65 10.26 -5.53 -5.81
CA LEU A 65 9.31 -4.53 -5.33
C LEU A 65 9.94 -3.67 -4.25
N ARG A 66 9.81 -2.35 -4.37
CA ARG A 66 10.36 -1.39 -3.42
C ARG A 66 9.23 -0.66 -2.72
N PRO A 67 9.01 -0.88 -1.42
CA PRO A 67 7.99 -0.14 -0.68
C PRO A 67 8.18 1.38 -0.72
N SER A 68 9.40 1.88 -0.91
CA SER A 68 9.71 3.31 -1.01
C SER A 68 9.23 3.99 -2.30
N ASP A 69 8.93 3.23 -3.36
CA ASP A 69 8.45 3.80 -4.63
C ASP A 69 6.96 4.18 -4.58
N TYR A 70 6.25 3.72 -3.54
CA TYR A 70 4.82 3.89 -3.38
C TYR A 70 4.47 5.01 -2.40
N PHE A 71 3.41 5.74 -2.73
CA PHE A 71 2.86 6.84 -1.96
C PHE A 71 1.42 6.53 -1.60
N VAL A 72 1.02 6.91 -0.38
CA VAL A 72 -0.35 6.76 0.12
C VAL A 72 -0.87 8.14 0.47
N ASP A 73 -2.06 8.47 -0.03
CA ASP A 73 -2.77 9.70 0.32
C ASP A 73 -4.25 9.35 0.58
N ALA A 74 -4.86 10.00 1.55
CA ALA A 74 -6.23 9.73 2.00
C ALA A 74 -7.09 11.00 1.89
N ASN A 75 -8.39 10.84 1.65
CA ASN A 75 -9.31 11.97 1.64
C ASN A 75 -9.54 12.55 3.05
N THR A 76 -9.52 11.70 4.08
CA THR A 76 -9.67 12.11 5.47
C THR A 76 -8.31 12.12 6.16
N ALA A 77 -8.03 13.16 6.94
CA ALA A 77 -6.80 13.22 7.73
C ALA A 77 -6.77 12.11 8.79
N GLY A 78 -5.65 11.38 8.86
CA GLY A 78 -5.46 10.29 9.81
C GLY A 78 -5.90 8.91 9.33
N GLU A 79 -6.50 8.80 8.14
CA GLU A 79 -6.82 7.53 7.48
C GLU A 79 -5.68 7.08 6.54
N GLY A 80 -5.66 5.81 6.13
CA GLY A 80 -4.61 5.27 5.29
C GLY A 80 -4.75 3.78 4.95
N LEU A 81 -3.61 3.15 4.67
CA LEU A 81 -3.55 1.72 4.35
C LEU A 81 -2.70 0.99 5.38
N ILE A 82 -3.17 -0.20 5.74
CA ILE A 82 -2.34 -1.23 6.35
C ILE A 82 -1.45 -1.78 5.24
N VAL A 83 -0.15 -1.60 5.38
CA VAL A 83 0.85 -2.08 4.43
C VAL A 83 1.72 -3.15 5.08
N ALA A 84 1.77 -4.33 4.45
CA ALA A 84 2.67 -5.41 4.82
C ALA A 84 3.55 -5.76 3.63
N TYR A 85 4.83 -6.08 3.87
CA TYR A 85 5.74 -6.52 2.82
C TYR A 85 6.58 -7.69 3.32
N TRP A 86 6.97 -8.56 2.38
CA TRP A 86 7.79 -9.73 2.67
C TRP A 86 9.08 -9.62 1.88
N THR A 87 10.19 -9.59 2.61
CA THR A 87 11.53 -9.68 2.05
C THR A 87 11.93 -11.15 1.97
N TRP A 88 12.71 -11.53 0.97
CA TRP A 88 13.30 -12.86 0.95
C TRP A 88 14.43 -12.93 1.98
N VAL A 89 14.37 -13.88 2.90
CA VAL A 89 15.47 -14.20 3.82
C VAL A 89 15.87 -15.65 3.53
N PRO A 90 17.13 -15.92 3.12
CA PRO A 90 17.59 -17.29 2.97
C PRO A 90 17.51 -18.02 4.31
N SER A 91 17.00 -19.25 4.32
CA SER A 91 16.80 -20.08 5.51
C SER A 91 18.08 -20.49 6.27
N TYR A 92 19.26 -20.12 5.78
CA TYR A 92 20.55 -20.39 6.40
C TYR A 92 21.18 -19.15 7.09
N ALA A 93 20.47 -18.03 7.16
CA ALA A 93 20.91 -16.80 7.81
C ALA A 93 20.23 -16.52 9.17
N SER A 94 19.58 -17.54 9.77
CA SER A 94 18.95 -17.48 11.10
C SER A 94 19.77 -18.19 12.17
#